data_AF-A0A925XH54-F1
#
_entry.id   AF-A0A925XH54-F1
#
_cell.length_a   1.000
_cell.length_b   1.000
_cell.length_c   1.000
_cell.angle_alpha   90.00
_cell.angle_beta   90.00
_cell.angle_gamma   90.00
#
_symmetry.space_group_name_H-M   'P 1'
#
loop_
_entity.id
_entity.type
_entity.pdbx_description
1 polymer ?
#
loop_
_entity_poly.entity_id
_entity_poly.type
_entity_poly.pdbx_seq_one_letter_code
_entity_poly.pdbx_strand_id
1 'polypeptide(L)'
;MGKSALCSTGGIYSGDLVLSLYSALYAGVSGLGAQANAMATVADNITNVNTVGYKSEEAQFRTLVSGGQAGSNYSAGGVSSAPQAMISKQGVLQASSSATDLGINGAGFFVTRDDTSANGSISYTRAGSFKPDDQGYLSNAGGYYLQGWRLDANGQFANNGNLGALQPVRVNELTGTAVASTKIALRANLQSTTTAFTGAYAAGDLAAGTTPNFSRTIQIADAQGGSHDVTFAFLKTGSNTWKAEIYAVPASDVTATGGLLASGEVKFNPDGSLDKAG
;
A
#
# COMPACT_ATOMS: atom_id res chain seq x y z
N MET A 1 -69.65 22.69 70.34
CA MET A 1 -70.99 22.88 69.73
C MET A 1 -70.74 23.26 68.27
N GLY A 2 -71.20 22.62 67.20
CA GLY A 2 -72.15 21.55 66.95
C GLY A 2 -72.59 21.73 65.48
N LYS A 3 -72.28 20.74 64.62
CA LYS A 3 -72.81 20.42 63.27
C LYS A 3 -73.10 21.54 62.26
N SER A 4 -72.57 21.37 61.04
CA SER A 4 -73.34 21.59 59.80
C SER A 4 -72.74 20.73 58.69
N ALA A 5 -73.56 19.81 58.17
CA ALA A 5 -73.27 18.96 57.02
C ALA A 5 -73.61 19.73 55.74
N LEU A 6 -72.78 19.62 54.70
CA LEU A 6 -73.18 19.85 53.32
C LEU A 6 -72.52 18.80 52.43
N CYS A 7 -73.38 17.97 51.86
CA CYS A 7 -73.12 17.09 50.74
C CYS A 7 -72.59 17.92 49.56
N SER A 8 -71.45 17.54 48.99
CA SER A 8 -71.02 18.00 47.66
C SER A 8 -70.76 16.78 46.79
N THR A 9 -71.78 16.51 46.01
CA THR A 9 -71.90 15.69 44.82
C THR A 9 -70.59 15.50 44.04
N GLY A 10 -70.38 14.27 43.58
CA GLY A 10 -69.27 13.90 42.72
C GLY A 10 -69.15 14.76 41.46
N GLY A 11 -67.92 15.12 41.16
CA GLY A 11 -67.46 15.51 39.83
C GLY A 11 -66.16 14.76 39.60
N ILE A 12 -66.23 13.64 38.89
CA ILE A 12 -65.04 12.92 38.42
C ILE A 12 -64.39 13.85 37.40
N TYR A 13 -63.20 14.34 37.73
CA TYR A 13 -62.44 15.29 36.94
C TYR A 13 -62.17 14.72 35.54
N SER A 14 -62.84 15.30 34.54
CA SER A 14 -62.65 15.02 33.10
C SER A 14 -61.30 15.53 32.55
N GLY A 15 -60.37 15.98 33.41
CA GLY A 15 -59.07 16.55 33.04
C GLY A 15 -57.91 15.55 33.01
N ASP A 16 -57.90 14.54 33.89
CA ASP A 16 -56.77 13.59 34.02
C ASP A 16 -56.72 12.52 32.92
N LEU A 17 -57.88 12.17 32.36
CA LEU A 17 -57.98 11.21 31.25
C LEU A 17 -57.37 11.76 29.94
N VAL A 18 -57.42 13.07 29.72
CA VAL A 18 -56.94 13.71 28.49
C VAL A 18 -55.40 13.78 28.46
N LEU A 19 -54.75 14.02 29.61
CA LEU A 19 -53.29 14.07 29.71
C LEU A 19 -52.64 12.67 29.61
N SER A 20 -53.26 11.66 30.24
CA SER A 20 -52.81 10.27 30.15
C SER A 20 -52.93 9.69 28.73
N LEU A 21 -54.08 9.90 28.06
CA LEU A 21 -54.30 9.44 26.69
C LEU A 21 -53.34 10.11 25.69
N TYR A 22 -53.07 11.40 25.85
CA TYR A 22 -52.12 12.13 25.00
C TYR A 22 -50.69 11.58 25.15
N SER A 23 -50.25 11.29 26.38
CA SER A 23 -48.94 10.68 26.62
C SER A 23 -48.86 9.25 26.06
N ALA A 24 -49.91 8.44 26.20
CA ALA A 24 -49.98 7.09 25.65
C ALA A 24 -49.99 7.07 24.11
N LEU A 25 -50.72 8.01 23.48
CA LEU A 25 -50.72 8.17 22.02
C LEU A 25 -49.34 8.62 21.52
N TYR A 26 -48.68 9.54 22.22
CA TYR A 26 -47.32 9.98 21.90
C TYR A 26 -46.31 8.82 21.99
N ALA A 27 -46.40 8.00 23.04
CA ALA A 27 -45.59 6.79 23.18
C ALA A 27 -45.82 5.81 22.01
N GLY A 28 -47.08 5.56 21.65
CA GLY A 28 -47.45 4.71 20.52
C GLY A 28 -46.94 5.21 19.16
N VAL A 29 -47.09 6.51 18.89
CA VAL A 29 -46.58 7.15 17.66
C VAL A 29 -45.05 7.10 17.62
N SER A 30 -44.37 7.35 18.74
CA SER A 30 -42.90 7.26 18.81
C SER A 30 -42.41 5.82 18.58
N GLY A 31 -43.12 4.81 19.09
CA GLY A 31 -42.82 3.40 18.83
C GLY A 31 -43.00 3.01 17.36
N LEU A 32 -44.07 3.48 16.71
CA LEU A 32 -44.31 3.24 15.30
C LEU A 32 -43.24 3.91 14.42
N GLY A 33 -42.88 5.16 14.73
CA GLY A 33 -41.79 5.86 14.04
C GLY A 33 -40.44 5.17 14.22
N ALA A 34 -40.14 4.71 15.44
CA ALA A 34 -38.91 3.96 15.71
C ALA A 34 -38.85 2.64 14.93
N GLN A 35 -39.97 1.91 14.84
CA GLN A 35 -40.08 0.69 14.04
C GLN A 35 -39.98 0.96 12.53
N ALA A 36 -40.59 2.03 12.03
CA ALA A 36 -40.46 2.45 10.63
C ALA A 36 -39.00 2.72 10.26
N ASN A 37 -38.25 3.41 11.12
CA ASN A 37 -36.81 3.61 10.94
C ASN A 37 -36.03 2.29 10.96
N ALA A 38 -36.37 1.36 11.85
CA ALA A 38 -35.74 0.04 11.88
C ALA A 38 -36.00 -0.78 10.60
N MET A 39 -37.23 -0.72 10.06
CA MET A 39 -37.55 -1.34 8.77
C MET A 39 -36.78 -0.68 7.61
N ALA A 40 -36.63 0.65 7.63
CA ALA A 40 -35.81 1.35 6.64
C ALA A 40 -34.35 0.89 6.68
N THR A 41 -33.75 0.77 7.87
CA THR A 41 -32.39 0.23 8.04
C THR A 41 -32.25 -1.19 7.49
N VAL A 42 -33.24 -2.06 7.72
CA VAL A 42 -33.25 -3.41 7.13
C VAL A 42 -33.35 -3.36 5.60
N ALA A 43 -34.21 -2.49 5.05
CA ALA A 43 -34.34 -2.32 3.62
C ALA A 43 -33.03 -1.80 2.97
N ASP A 44 -32.34 -0.87 3.64
CA ASP A 44 -31.04 -0.34 3.19
C ASP A 44 -29.98 -1.46 3.16
N ASN A 45 -29.94 -2.31 4.20
CA ASN A 45 -29.06 -3.46 4.25
C ASN A 45 -29.33 -4.46 3.11
N ILE A 46 -30.61 -4.75 2.82
CA ILE A 46 -31.01 -5.68 1.75
C ILE A 46 -30.61 -5.11 0.39
N THR A 47 -30.88 -3.83 0.16
CA THR A 47 -30.59 -3.17 -1.13
C THR A 47 -29.08 -3.14 -1.40
N ASN A 48 -28.25 -3.03 -0.36
CA ASN A 48 -26.80 -2.92 -0.48
C ASN A 48 -26.04 -4.23 -0.20
N VAL A 49 -26.72 -5.37 -0.13
CA VAL A 49 -26.10 -6.67 0.19
C VAL A 49 -24.99 -7.07 -0.80
N ASN A 50 -25.11 -6.63 -2.06
CA ASN A 50 -24.14 -6.90 -3.12
C ASN A 50 -23.14 -5.75 -3.35
N THR A 51 -23.25 -4.65 -2.59
CA THR A 51 -22.37 -3.49 -2.74
C THR A 51 -21.04 -3.76 -2.03
N VAL A 52 -19.95 -3.75 -2.80
CA VAL A 52 -18.60 -4.01 -2.27
C VAL A 52 -18.23 -2.94 -1.23
N GLY A 53 -17.78 -3.38 -0.06
CA GLY A 53 -17.35 -2.49 1.02
C GLY A 53 -18.49 -1.89 1.84
N TYR A 54 -19.75 -2.23 1.56
CA TYR A 54 -20.90 -1.81 2.37
C TYR A 54 -20.77 -2.30 3.82
N LYS A 55 -21.21 -1.46 4.76
CA LYS A 55 -21.25 -1.77 6.19
C LYS A 55 -22.68 -1.77 6.66
N SER A 56 -23.14 -2.94 7.11
CA SER A 56 -24.50 -3.10 7.58
C SER A 56 -24.79 -2.16 8.73
N GLU A 57 -25.99 -1.60 8.72
CA GLU A 57 -26.50 -0.77 9.81
C GLU A 57 -27.41 -1.58 10.73
N GLU A 58 -27.40 -1.27 12.01
CA GLU A 58 -28.29 -1.88 13.01
C GLU A 58 -29.09 -0.78 13.70
N ALA A 59 -30.42 -0.93 13.74
CA ALA A 59 -31.29 0.01 14.43
C ALA A 59 -31.25 -0.25 15.94
N GLN A 60 -30.80 0.73 16.71
CA GLN A 60 -30.82 0.69 18.18
C GLN A 60 -31.95 1.53 18.73
N PHE A 61 -32.64 1.01 19.74
CA PHE A 61 -33.75 1.71 20.38
C PHE A 61 -33.30 2.32 21.70
N ARG A 62 -33.70 3.58 21.94
CA ARG A 62 -33.46 4.30 23.19
C ARG A 62 -34.80 4.72 23.78
N THR A 63 -34.98 4.48 25.07
CA THR A 63 -36.16 4.96 25.80
C THR A 63 -35.98 6.44 26.14
N LEU A 64 -37.02 7.22 25.89
CA LEU A 64 -37.12 8.62 26.26
C LEU A 64 -37.90 8.70 27.57
N VAL A 65 -37.21 8.89 28.69
CA VAL A 65 -37.86 9.14 29.97
C VAL A 65 -38.10 10.64 30.10
N SER A 66 -39.38 11.05 30.09
CA SER A 66 -39.77 12.39 30.51
C SER A 66 -39.59 12.48 32.02
N GLY A 67 -38.80 13.44 32.50
CA GLY A 67 -38.57 13.64 33.93
C GLY A 67 -39.88 13.86 34.68
N GLY A 68 -40.40 12.82 35.32
CA GLY A 68 -41.54 12.93 36.22
C GLY A 68 -41.11 13.72 37.46
N GLN A 69 -41.54 14.97 37.56
CA GLN A 69 -41.53 15.65 38.85
C GLN A 69 -42.42 14.87 39.81
N ALA A 70 -41.90 14.60 41.01
CA ALA A 70 -42.55 13.84 42.05
C ALA A 70 -43.93 14.41 42.37
N GLY A 71 -44.98 13.59 42.18
CA GLY A 71 -46.35 13.89 42.59
C GLY A 71 -47.36 13.90 41.44
N SER A 72 -47.98 12.75 41.21
CA SER A 72 -49.34 12.61 40.64
C SER A 72 -49.57 12.65 39.13
N ASN A 73 -48.59 12.84 38.25
CA ASN A 73 -48.82 12.75 36.79
C ASN A 73 -48.03 11.59 36.14
N TYR A 74 -48.75 10.59 35.59
CA TYR A 74 -48.17 9.54 34.76
C TYR A 74 -47.78 10.14 33.39
N SER A 75 -46.52 9.96 33.00
CA SER A 75 -46.03 10.31 31.65
C SER A 75 -45.52 9.03 31.01
N ALA A 76 -46.24 8.54 30.00
CA ALA A 76 -45.71 7.47 29.16
C ALA A 76 -44.49 8.03 28.42
N GLY A 77 -43.31 7.50 28.71
CA GLY A 77 -42.09 7.83 27.97
C GLY A 77 -42.22 7.52 26.47
N GLY A 78 -41.19 7.86 25.69
CA GLY A 78 -41.12 7.56 24.26
C GLY A 78 -40.07 6.51 23.91
N VAL A 79 -40.01 6.12 22.64
CA VAL A 79 -38.88 5.37 22.07
C VAL A 79 -38.35 6.14 20.87
N SER A 80 -37.03 6.23 20.75
CA SER A 80 -36.34 6.76 19.57
C SER A 80 -35.44 5.68 18.96
N SER A 81 -35.38 5.63 17.63
CA SER A 81 -34.48 4.75 16.88
C SER A 81 -33.23 5.52 16.45
N ALA A 82 -32.06 4.94 16.70
CA ALA A 82 -30.77 5.44 16.30
C ALA A 82 -30.06 4.33 15.49
N PRO A 83 -29.98 4.44 14.15
CA PRO A 83 -29.20 3.51 13.35
C PRO A 83 -27.71 3.66 13.64
N GLN A 84 -26.99 2.54 13.74
CA GLN A 84 -25.55 2.49 13.93
C GLN A 84 -24.89 1.61 12.86
N ALA A 85 -23.95 2.18 12.11
CA ALA A 85 -23.17 1.43 11.13
C ALA A 85 -22.12 0.50 11.79
N MET A 86 -22.11 -0.77 11.40
CA MET A 86 -21.17 -1.78 11.89
C MET A 86 -19.83 -1.74 11.14
N ILE A 87 -19.11 -0.62 11.25
CA ILE A 87 -17.86 -0.37 10.51
C ILE A 87 -16.72 -1.34 10.86
N SER A 88 -16.74 -1.93 12.06
CA SER A 88 -15.71 -2.86 12.56
C SER A 88 -15.92 -4.30 12.12
N LYS A 89 -17.13 -4.69 11.70
CA LYS A 89 -17.39 -6.06 11.24
C LYS A 89 -16.70 -6.33 9.91
N GLN A 90 -15.95 -7.43 9.84
CA GLN A 90 -15.29 -7.89 8.63
C GLN A 90 -16.24 -8.76 7.80
N GLY A 91 -16.29 -8.51 6.49
CA GLY A 91 -17.02 -9.35 5.54
C GLY A 91 -16.15 -10.47 4.98
N VAL A 92 -16.77 -11.37 4.21
CA VAL A 92 -16.03 -12.41 3.47
C VAL A 92 -15.27 -11.75 2.32
N LEU A 93 -13.99 -12.09 2.18
CA LEU A 93 -13.18 -11.67 1.03
C LEU A 93 -13.39 -12.64 -0.12
N GLN A 94 -13.72 -12.11 -1.29
CA GLN A 94 -13.88 -12.88 -2.53
C GLN A 94 -12.75 -12.51 -3.49
N ALA A 95 -12.15 -13.53 -4.12
CA ALA A 95 -11.14 -13.30 -5.15
C ALA A 95 -11.78 -12.66 -6.39
N SER A 96 -11.13 -11.64 -6.94
CA SER A 96 -11.49 -11.01 -8.21
C SER A 96 -10.54 -11.49 -9.31
N SER A 97 -10.97 -11.39 -10.56
CA SER A 97 -10.11 -11.59 -11.74
C SER A 97 -9.26 -10.37 -12.09
N SER A 98 -9.55 -9.21 -11.49
CA SER A 98 -8.77 -7.99 -11.70
C SER A 98 -7.53 -7.97 -10.80
N ALA A 99 -6.36 -7.69 -11.37
CA ALA A 99 -5.11 -7.58 -10.63
C ALA A 99 -5.02 -6.32 -9.76
N THR A 100 -5.88 -5.32 -10.02
CA THR A 100 -5.90 -4.03 -9.30
C THR A 100 -6.98 -3.96 -8.23
N ASP A 101 -7.78 -5.02 -8.07
CA ASP A 101 -8.78 -5.08 -7.00
C ASP A 101 -8.11 -5.48 -5.68
N LEU A 102 -8.38 -4.72 -4.63
CA LEU A 102 -7.74 -4.88 -3.34
C LEU A 102 -8.78 -5.14 -2.24
N GLY A 103 -8.48 -6.09 -1.36
CA GLY A 103 -9.28 -6.37 -0.18
C GLY A 103 -8.47 -6.14 1.10
N ILE A 104 -9.04 -5.43 2.07
CA ILE A 104 -8.42 -5.31 3.41
C ILE A 104 -8.93 -6.46 4.27
N ASN A 105 -8.01 -7.27 4.79
CA ASN A 105 -8.29 -8.24 5.83
C ASN A 105 -7.98 -7.64 7.21
N GLY A 106 -9.02 -7.30 7.97
CA GLY A 106 -8.90 -6.74 9.32
C GLY A 106 -9.31 -5.27 9.42
N ALA A 107 -8.74 -4.59 10.43
CA ALA A 107 -9.01 -3.17 10.67
C ALA A 107 -8.21 -2.30 9.70
N GLY A 108 -8.88 -1.34 9.04
CA GLY A 108 -8.24 -0.41 8.12
C GLY A 108 -9.19 0.07 7.03
N PHE A 109 -8.79 1.16 6.39
CA PHE A 109 -9.46 1.77 5.24
C PHE A 109 -8.42 2.20 4.22
N PHE A 110 -8.78 2.18 2.95
CA PHE A 110 -8.02 2.82 1.90
C PHE A 110 -8.16 4.33 2.01
N VAL A 111 -7.04 5.03 1.83
CA VAL A 111 -7.00 6.48 1.77
C VAL A 111 -7.16 6.90 0.32
N THR A 112 -8.10 7.79 0.06
CA THR A 112 -8.43 8.28 -1.29
C THR A 112 -8.54 9.80 -1.30
N ARG A 113 -8.35 10.41 -2.46
CA ARG A 113 -8.58 11.85 -2.68
C ARG A 113 -9.45 12.08 -3.90
N ASP A 114 -10.22 13.16 -3.88
CA ASP A 114 -11.05 13.65 -4.99
C ASP A 114 -10.22 14.19 -6.16
N ASP A 115 -8.97 14.56 -5.91
CA ASP A 115 -8.01 15.02 -6.91
C ASP A 115 -6.68 14.24 -6.80
N THR A 116 -5.95 14.23 -7.91
CA THR A 116 -4.56 13.78 -7.99
C THR A 116 -3.58 14.74 -7.30
N SER A 117 -4.00 15.98 -7.06
CA SER A 117 -3.26 16.98 -6.28
C SER A 117 -3.16 16.62 -4.80
N ALA A 118 -2.07 17.04 -4.15
CA ALA A 118 -1.88 16.90 -2.70
C ALA A 118 -2.91 17.69 -1.87
N ASN A 119 -3.64 18.62 -2.50
CA ASN A 119 -4.61 19.50 -1.85
C ASN A 119 -6.05 18.93 -1.84
N GLY A 120 -6.27 17.77 -2.46
CA GLY A 120 -7.58 17.12 -2.49
C GLY A 120 -8.07 16.68 -1.10
N SER A 121 -9.38 16.65 -0.92
CA SER A 121 -10.02 16.21 0.32
C SER A 121 -9.78 14.72 0.55
N ILE A 122 -9.23 14.39 1.72
CA ILE A 122 -8.95 13.00 2.08
C ILE A 122 -10.26 12.31 2.47
N SER A 123 -10.55 11.20 1.80
CA SER A 123 -11.69 10.32 2.06
C SER A 123 -11.21 8.89 2.34
N TYR A 124 -11.99 8.15 3.12
CA TYR A 124 -11.68 6.77 3.50
C TYR A 124 -12.71 5.82 2.91
N THR A 125 -12.25 4.73 2.31
CA THR A 125 -13.13 3.71 1.73
C THR A 125 -12.65 2.31 2.03
N ARG A 126 -13.59 1.37 2.15
CA ARG A 126 -13.31 -0.08 2.19
C ARG A 126 -13.51 -0.74 0.82
N ALA A 127 -14.12 -0.04 -0.14
CA ALA A 127 -14.28 -0.53 -1.49
C ALA A 127 -12.93 -0.42 -2.22
N GLY A 128 -12.33 -1.58 -2.54
CA GLY A 128 -11.04 -1.64 -3.23
C GLY A 128 -11.15 -1.94 -4.71
N SER A 129 -12.26 -1.55 -5.35
CA SER A 129 -12.44 -1.62 -6.80
C SER A 129 -11.71 -0.45 -7.47
N PHE A 130 -10.42 -0.61 -7.74
CA PHE A 130 -9.61 0.42 -8.39
C PHE A 130 -9.25 0.01 -9.81
N LYS A 131 -9.37 0.94 -10.75
CA LYS A 131 -8.95 0.77 -12.13
C LYS A 131 -7.97 1.88 -12.52
N PRO A 132 -6.94 1.58 -13.31
CA PRO A 132 -6.06 2.60 -13.86
C PRO A 132 -6.86 3.48 -14.82
N ASP A 133 -6.73 4.80 -14.67
CA ASP A 133 -7.22 5.78 -15.64
C ASP A 133 -6.28 5.91 -16.86
N ASP A 134 -6.60 6.81 -17.80
CA ASP A 134 -5.79 7.06 -18.99
C ASP A 134 -4.36 7.54 -18.67
N GLN A 135 -4.16 8.11 -17.48
CA GLN A 135 -2.87 8.56 -16.97
C GLN A 135 -2.18 7.47 -16.11
N GLY A 136 -2.83 6.33 -15.89
CA GLY A 136 -2.34 5.23 -15.07
C GLY A 136 -2.54 5.39 -13.56
N TYR A 137 -3.30 6.37 -13.09
CA TYR A 137 -3.66 6.50 -11.68
C TYR A 137 -4.78 5.52 -11.31
N LEU A 138 -4.63 4.85 -10.17
CA LEU A 138 -5.68 3.97 -9.65
C LEU A 138 -6.84 4.80 -9.12
N SER A 139 -7.95 4.79 -9.86
CA SER A 139 -9.20 5.48 -9.52
C SER A 139 -10.33 4.49 -9.23
N ASN A 140 -11.25 4.88 -8.36
CA ASN A 140 -12.50 4.14 -8.13
C ASN A 140 -13.63 4.72 -9.00
N ALA A 141 -14.74 4.00 -9.14
CA ALA A 141 -15.93 4.41 -9.90
C ALA A 141 -16.53 5.76 -9.46
N GLY A 142 -16.26 6.20 -8.22
CA GLY A 142 -16.66 7.52 -7.71
C GLY A 142 -15.73 8.68 -8.10
N GLY A 143 -14.70 8.44 -8.91
CA GLY A 143 -13.73 9.48 -9.31
C GLY A 143 -12.63 9.77 -8.27
N TYR A 144 -12.52 8.93 -7.25
CA TYR A 144 -11.49 9.09 -6.19
C TYR A 144 -10.23 8.30 -6.51
N TYR A 145 -9.06 8.88 -6.26
CA TYR A 145 -7.75 8.30 -6.51
C TYR A 145 -7.17 7.65 -5.25
N LEU A 146 -6.70 6.41 -5.38
CA LEU A 146 -6.02 5.68 -4.32
C LEU A 146 -4.68 6.34 -3.97
N GLN A 147 -4.47 6.60 -2.69
CA GLN A 147 -3.26 7.21 -2.18
C GLN A 147 -2.34 6.16 -1.55
N GLY A 148 -1.04 6.30 -1.76
CA GLY A 148 -0.02 5.40 -1.24
C GLY A 148 1.29 6.10 -0.94
N TRP A 149 2.17 5.36 -0.28
CA TRP A 149 3.55 5.79 -0.08
C TRP A 149 4.34 5.55 -1.36
N ARG A 150 5.01 6.60 -1.83
CA ARG A 150 5.92 6.46 -2.96
C ARG A 150 7.16 5.69 -2.55
N LEU A 151 7.60 4.80 -3.43
CA LEU A 151 8.85 4.05 -3.28
C LEU A 151 10.03 4.95 -3.66
N ASP A 152 11.14 4.80 -2.94
CA ASP A 152 12.42 5.37 -3.32
C ASP A 152 13.09 4.55 -4.43
N ALA A 153 14.24 5.02 -4.93
CA ALA A 153 15.01 4.35 -5.98
C ALA A 153 15.48 2.93 -5.60
N ASN A 154 15.44 2.58 -4.31
CA ASN A 154 15.83 1.29 -3.77
C ASN A 154 14.62 0.40 -3.45
N GLY A 155 13.41 0.82 -3.81
CA GLY A 155 12.17 0.11 -3.55
C GLY A 155 11.73 0.14 -2.09
N GLN A 156 12.28 1.02 -1.27
CA GLN A 156 11.83 1.24 0.11
C GLN A 156 10.75 2.33 0.13
N PHE A 157 9.80 2.22 1.07
CA PHE A 157 8.82 3.28 1.30
C PHE A 157 9.08 3.95 2.65
N ALA A 158 9.02 5.27 2.69
CA ALA A 158 9.07 6.02 3.93
C ALA A 158 7.65 6.20 4.49
N ASN A 159 7.18 5.24 5.30
CA ASN A 159 5.94 5.43 6.06
C ASN A 159 6.22 6.36 7.26
N ASN A 160 6.06 7.67 7.05
CA ASN A 160 6.23 8.67 8.10
C ASN A 160 4.92 8.96 8.85
N GLY A 161 3.84 8.22 8.59
CA GLY A 161 2.51 8.42 9.18
C GLY A 161 1.83 9.73 8.78
N ASN A 162 2.46 10.58 7.96
CA ASN A 162 1.91 11.84 7.50
C ASN A 162 1.02 11.62 6.27
N LEU A 163 -0.29 11.75 6.44
CA LEU A 163 -1.25 11.66 5.34
C LEU A 163 -1.02 12.70 4.23
N GLY A 164 -0.34 13.82 4.52
CA GLY A 164 0.06 14.82 3.55
C GLY A 164 1.20 14.39 2.61
N ALA A 165 1.98 13.37 3.00
CA ALA A 165 3.07 12.83 2.20
C ALA A 165 2.63 11.68 1.27
N LEU A 166 1.36 11.27 1.35
CA LEU A 166 0.77 10.31 0.41
C LEU A 166 0.60 10.95 -0.98
N GLN A 167 0.89 10.15 -2.00
CA GLN A 167 0.76 10.50 -3.42
C GLN A 167 -0.20 9.51 -4.11
N PRO A 168 -0.87 9.95 -5.20
CA PRO A 168 -1.74 9.05 -5.95
C PRO A 168 -0.92 7.89 -6.55
N VAL A 169 -1.42 6.67 -6.42
CA VAL A 169 -0.74 5.48 -6.92
C VAL A 169 -0.85 5.42 -8.44
N ARG A 170 0.30 5.46 -9.11
CA ARG A 170 0.40 5.41 -10.58
C ARG A 170 1.07 4.12 -11.02
N VAL A 171 0.34 3.29 -11.78
CA VAL A 171 0.86 2.00 -12.24
C VAL A 171 1.67 2.10 -13.54
N ASN A 172 1.49 3.18 -14.30
CA ASN A 172 2.18 3.37 -15.58
C ASN A 172 3.63 3.90 -15.43
N GLU A 173 4.00 4.37 -14.23
CA GLU A 173 5.37 4.78 -13.87
C GLU A 173 6.23 3.60 -13.38
N LEU A 174 5.70 2.36 -13.34
CA LEU A 174 6.49 1.16 -13.05
C LEU A 174 7.39 0.72 -14.22
N THR A 175 7.80 1.64 -15.09
CA THR A 175 8.89 1.37 -16.03
C THR A 175 10.18 1.31 -15.23
N GLY A 176 10.82 0.13 -15.18
CA GLY A 176 12.06 -0.07 -14.43
C GLY A 176 13.09 1.00 -14.80
N THR A 177 13.48 1.83 -13.84
CA THR A 177 14.57 2.77 -14.03
C THR A 177 15.86 1.98 -14.13
N ALA A 178 16.61 2.18 -15.22
CA ALA A 178 17.93 1.59 -15.35
C ALA A 178 18.83 2.09 -14.22
N VAL A 179 19.48 1.16 -13.53
CA VAL A 179 20.46 1.46 -12.49
C VAL A 179 21.81 0.98 -12.99
N ALA A 180 22.75 1.91 -13.10
CA ALA A 180 24.11 1.60 -13.53
C ALA A 180 24.76 0.57 -12.59
N SER A 181 25.44 -0.41 -13.17
CA SER A 181 26.16 -1.43 -12.39
C SER A 181 27.35 -0.81 -11.64
N THR A 182 27.39 -0.93 -10.31
CA THR A 182 28.44 -0.31 -9.47
C THR A 182 29.57 -1.25 -9.06
N LYS A 183 29.32 -2.56 -9.04
CA LYS A 183 30.30 -3.56 -8.59
C LYS A 183 30.19 -4.84 -9.40
N ILE A 184 31.33 -5.30 -9.92
CA ILE A 184 31.49 -6.64 -10.50
C ILE A 184 32.41 -7.44 -9.58
N ALA A 185 32.01 -8.67 -9.26
CA ALA A 185 32.86 -9.62 -8.55
C ALA A 185 33.03 -10.87 -9.41
N LEU A 186 34.27 -11.16 -9.81
CA LEU A 186 34.62 -12.36 -10.55
C LEU A 186 35.28 -13.38 -9.62
N ARG A 187 34.83 -14.63 -9.69
CA ARG A 187 35.54 -15.79 -9.15
C ARG A 187 35.94 -16.67 -10.33
N ALA A 188 37.24 -16.91 -10.46
CA ALA A 188 37.80 -17.73 -11.52
C ALA A 188 38.89 -18.63 -10.93
N ASN A 189 39.09 -19.80 -11.54
CA ASN A 189 40.21 -20.68 -11.26
C ASN A 189 41.15 -20.65 -12.47
N LEU A 190 42.43 -20.36 -12.25
CA LEU A 190 43.43 -20.25 -13.31
C LEU A 190 44.33 -21.49 -13.27
N GLN A 191 44.44 -22.17 -14.40
CA GLN A 191 45.17 -23.44 -14.48
C GLN A 191 46.68 -23.23 -14.40
N SER A 192 47.32 -23.78 -13.37
CA SER A 192 48.76 -23.62 -13.10
C SER A 192 49.65 -24.24 -14.18
N THR A 193 49.20 -25.27 -14.90
CA THR A 193 49.96 -25.96 -15.96
C THR A 193 49.95 -25.22 -17.31
N THR A 194 49.24 -24.09 -17.42
CA THR A 194 49.21 -23.27 -18.63
C THR A 194 50.62 -22.80 -19.01
N THR A 195 50.94 -22.81 -20.30
CA THR A 195 52.22 -22.29 -20.81
C THR A 195 52.26 -20.78 -20.64
N ALA A 196 53.34 -20.25 -20.07
CA ALA A 196 53.54 -18.82 -19.97
C ALA A 196 53.72 -18.20 -21.36
N PHE A 197 53.14 -17.02 -21.56
CA PHE A 197 53.34 -16.22 -22.76
C PHE A 197 54.82 -15.86 -22.90
N THR A 198 55.33 -15.99 -24.12
CA THR A 198 56.73 -15.66 -24.44
C THR A 198 56.73 -14.45 -25.36
N GLY A 199 57.12 -13.30 -24.84
CA GLY A 199 57.11 -12.04 -25.57
C GLY A 199 57.16 -10.82 -24.65
N ALA A 200 57.39 -9.65 -25.23
CA ALA A 200 57.13 -8.40 -24.54
C ALA A 200 55.61 -8.25 -24.37
N TYR A 201 55.18 -7.86 -23.18
CA TYR A 201 53.78 -7.61 -22.85
C TYR A 201 53.66 -6.20 -22.29
N ALA A 202 52.77 -5.41 -22.88
CA ALA A 202 52.37 -4.09 -22.43
C ALA A 202 50.89 -4.08 -22.03
N ALA A 203 50.52 -3.16 -21.15
CA ALA A 203 49.12 -2.97 -20.78
C ALA A 203 48.32 -2.52 -22.02
N GLY A 204 47.21 -3.21 -22.29
CA GLY A 204 46.36 -3.01 -23.46
C GLY A 204 46.55 -4.07 -24.55
N ASP A 205 47.58 -4.93 -24.46
CA ASP A 205 47.82 -5.95 -25.48
C ASP A 205 46.69 -6.98 -25.57
N LEU A 206 46.01 -7.30 -24.46
CA LEU A 206 44.85 -8.20 -24.46
C LEU A 206 43.62 -7.53 -25.06
N ALA A 207 43.44 -6.23 -24.81
CA ALA A 207 42.38 -5.44 -25.44
C ALA A 207 42.62 -5.26 -26.96
N ALA A 208 43.89 -5.20 -27.39
CA ALA A 208 44.30 -5.07 -28.79
C ALA A 208 44.26 -6.39 -29.58
N GLY A 209 43.99 -7.53 -28.93
CA GLY A 209 43.77 -8.82 -29.60
C GLY A 209 44.78 -9.93 -29.28
N THR A 210 45.71 -9.73 -28.34
CA THR A 210 46.55 -10.82 -27.83
C THR A 210 45.67 -11.89 -27.18
N THR A 211 45.85 -13.16 -27.55
CA THR A 211 45.00 -14.25 -27.06
C THR A 211 45.21 -14.49 -25.57
N PRO A 212 44.21 -14.26 -24.70
CA PRO A 212 44.32 -14.56 -23.29
C PRO A 212 44.29 -16.07 -23.03
N ASN A 213 44.91 -16.51 -21.94
CA ASN A 213 44.78 -17.90 -21.50
C ASN A 213 43.40 -18.19 -20.90
N PHE A 214 42.80 -17.19 -20.26
CA PHE A 214 41.45 -17.26 -19.73
C PHE A 214 40.77 -15.91 -19.92
N SER A 215 39.53 -15.91 -20.40
CA SER A 215 38.72 -14.70 -20.46
C SER A 215 37.27 -14.97 -20.08
N ARG A 216 36.60 -13.95 -19.56
CA ARG A 216 35.18 -13.98 -19.27
C ARG A 216 34.55 -12.61 -19.48
N THR A 217 33.48 -12.59 -20.25
CA THR A 217 32.69 -11.39 -20.52
C THR A 217 31.51 -11.33 -19.57
N ILE A 218 31.27 -10.14 -19.03
CA ILE A 218 30.17 -9.82 -18.13
C ILE A 218 29.47 -8.60 -18.71
N GLN A 219 28.17 -8.74 -18.95
CA GLN A 219 27.32 -7.64 -19.37
C GLN A 219 26.99 -6.76 -18.16
N ILE A 220 27.16 -5.45 -18.32
CA ILE A 220 26.75 -4.43 -17.36
C ILE A 220 25.73 -3.48 -17.99
N ALA A 221 24.89 -2.89 -17.15
CA ALA A 221 23.97 -1.85 -17.56
C ALA A 221 24.52 -0.45 -17.22
N ASP A 222 24.30 0.51 -18.11
CA ASP A 222 24.53 1.94 -17.88
C ASP A 222 23.34 2.61 -17.15
N ALA A 223 23.41 3.93 -16.94
CA ALA A 223 22.35 4.71 -16.30
C ALA A 223 21.15 5.00 -17.22
N GLN A 224 21.28 4.79 -18.53
CA GLN A 224 20.25 4.97 -19.54
C GLN A 224 19.54 3.66 -19.92
N GLY A 225 20.00 2.51 -19.43
CA GLY A 225 19.51 1.16 -19.75
C GLY A 225 20.24 0.48 -20.90
N GLY A 226 21.28 1.09 -21.45
CA GLY A 226 22.19 0.47 -22.40
C GLY A 226 22.97 -0.66 -21.75
N SER A 227 23.21 -1.73 -22.51
CA SER A 227 24.02 -2.87 -22.08
C SER A 227 25.40 -2.78 -22.73
N HIS A 228 26.44 -2.94 -21.90
CA HIS A 228 27.84 -2.92 -22.31
C HIS A 228 28.52 -4.20 -21.86
N ASP A 229 29.39 -4.76 -22.70
CA ASP A 229 30.12 -5.97 -22.37
C ASP A 229 31.51 -5.62 -21.86
N VAL A 230 31.82 -6.07 -20.64
CA VAL A 230 33.15 -5.91 -20.03
C VAL A 230 33.81 -7.28 -19.95
N THR A 231 34.98 -7.39 -20.57
CA THR A 231 35.75 -8.62 -20.62
C THR A 231 36.91 -8.57 -19.64
N PHE A 232 36.98 -9.59 -18.78
CA PHE A 232 38.11 -9.86 -17.90
C PHE A 232 39.00 -10.88 -18.60
N ALA A 233 40.25 -10.53 -18.87
CA ALA A 233 41.21 -11.36 -19.57
C ALA A 233 42.46 -11.58 -18.72
N PHE A 234 42.97 -12.80 -18.71
CA PHE A 234 44.13 -13.21 -17.93
C PHE A 234 45.17 -13.89 -18.83
N LEU A 235 46.42 -13.49 -18.68
CA LEU A 235 47.57 -14.01 -19.42
C LEU A 235 48.66 -14.41 -18.43
N LYS A 236 49.15 -15.65 -18.53
CA LYS A 236 50.22 -16.13 -17.67
C LYS A 236 51.56 -15.61 -18.17
N THR A 237 52.32 -14.92 -17.31
CA THR A 237 53.64 -14.37 -17.67
C THR A 237 54.79 -15.04 -16.93
N GLY A 238 54.51 -15.75 -15.83
CA GLY A 238 55.53 -16.45 -15.06
C GLY A 238 54.95 -17.51 -14.12
N SER A 239 55.79 -18.09 -13.28
CA SER A 239 55.36 -19.00 -12.21
C SER A 239 54.52 -18.24 -11.19
N ASN A 240 53.26 -18.67 -11.02
CA ASN A 240 52.27 -18.04 -10.14
C ASN A 240 51.98 -16.55 -10.41
N THR A 241 52.38 -16.04 -11.58
CA THR A 241 52.19 -14.63 -11.96
C THR A 241 51.37 -14.54 -13.24
N TRP A 242 50.31 -13.76 -13.19
CA TRP A 242 49.37 -13.53 -14.27
C TRP A 242 49.18 -12.03 -14.47
N LYS A 243 49.18 -11.57 -15.72
CA LYS A 243 48.67 -10.25 -16.07
C LYS A 243 47.16 -10.35 -16.27
N ALA A 244 46.44 -9.40 -15.73
CA ALA A 244 45.00 -9.30 -15.85
C ALA A 244 44.63 -7.95 -16.46
N GLU A 245 43.73 -7.97 -17.44
CA GLU A 245 43.15 -6.78 -18.03
C GLU A 245 41.63 -6.85 -18.00
N ILE A 246 41.03 -5.69 -17.82
CA ILE A 246 39.60 -5.46 -17.91
C ILE A 246 39.42 -4.45 -19.03
N TYR A 247 38.65 -4.82 -20.06
CA TYR A 247 38.38 -3.93 -21.19
C TYR A 247 36.94 -4.05 -21.67
N ALA A 248 36.41 -2.97 -22.24
CA ALA A 248 35.08 -2.92 -22.82
C ALA A 248 35.07 -3.44 -24.27
N VAL A 249 33.98 -4.11 -24.64
CA VAL A 249 33.71 -4.61 -25.99
C VAL A 249 32.32 -4.13 -26.40
N PRO A 250 32.17 -3.29 -27.44
CA PRO A 250 33.22 -2.69 -28.27
C PRO A 250 34.05 -1.63 -27.53
N ALA A 251 35.30 -1.40 -27.97
CA ALA A 251 36.20 -0.42 -27.35
C ALA A 251 35.66 1.03 -27.37
N SER A 252 34.68 1.33 -28.24
CA SER A 252 34.01 2.63 -28.32
C SER A 252 33.10 2.94 -27.12
N ASP A 253 32.77 1.94 -26.31
CA ASP A 253 31.90 2.12 -25.14
C ASP A 253 32.58 2.93 -24.02
N VAL A 254 33.90 3.10 -24.12
CA VAL A 254 34.69 3.85 -23.14
C VAL A 254 35.60 4.85 -23.85
N THR A 255 35.94 5.93 -23.16
CA THR A 255 36.88 6.95 -23.67
C THR A 255 38.33 6.50 -23.59
N ALA A 256 38.61 5.38 -22.94
CA ALA A 256 39.96 4.86 -22.77
C ALA A 256 40.48 4.24 -24.08
N THR A 257 41.74 4.54 -24.41
CA THR A 257 42.41 4.03 -25.61
C THR A 257 42.33 2.51 -25.67
N GLY A 258 41.81 1.97 -26.78
CA GLY A 258 41.68 0.52 -26.98
C GLY A 258 40.67 -0.18 -26.08
N GLY A 259 39.82 0.55 -25.36
CA GLY A 259 38.80 -0.05 -24.49
C GLY A 259 39.31 -0.47 -23.11
N LEU A 260 40.58 -0.22 -22.78
CA LEU A 260 41.19 -0.68 -21.53
C LEU A 260 40.65 0.09 -20.32
N LEU A 261 39.94 -0.60 -19.43
CA LEU A 261 39.39 -0.04 -18.19
C LEU A 261 40.39 -0.12 -17.04
N ALA A 262 41.06 -1.27 -16.90
CA ALA A 262 42.06 -1.50 -15.88
C ALA A 262 43.03 -2.61 -16.29
N SER A 263 44.27 -2.52 -15.82
CA SER A 263 45.27 -3.57 -15.97
C SER A 263 45.98 -3.79 -14.64
N GLY A 264 46.37 -5.02 -14.35
CA GLY A 264 47.08 -5.35 -13.12
C GLY A 264 47.83 -6.67 -13.21
N GLU A 265 48.55 -6.98 -12.14
CA GLU A 265 49.20 -8.26 -11.95
C GLU A 265 48.51 -9.02 -10.82
N VAL A 266 48.23 -10.30 -11.05
CA VAL A 266 47.63 -11.23 -10.11
C VAL A 266 48.69 -12.27 -9.76
N LYS A 267 49.07 -12.29 -8.49
CA LYS A 267 50.03 -13.25 -7.94
C LYS A 267 49.31 -14.28 -7.07
N PHE A 268 49.83 -15.50 -7.08
CA PHE A 268 49.37 -16.58 -6.21
C PHE A 268 50.51 -17.03 -5.30
N ASN A 269 50.16 -17.34 -4.07
CA ASN A 269 51.07 -18.01 -3.14
C ASN A 269 51.31 -19.47 -3.58
N PRO A 270 52.38 -20.13 -3.11
CA PRO A 270 52.65 -21.54 -3.42
C PRO A 270 51.54 -22.51 -3.00
N ASP A 271 50.70 -22.12 -2.04
CA ASP A 271 49.53 -22.87 -1.58
C ASP A 271 48.29 -22.69 -2.47
N GLY A 272 48.37 -21.87 -3.52
CA GLY A 272 47.27 -21.56 -4.43
C GLY A 272 46.32 -20.46 -3.94
N SER A 273 46.58 -19.86 -2.78
CA SER A 273 45.82 -18.70 -2.31
C SER A 273 46.19 -17.43 -3.09
N LEU A 274 45.22 -16.53 -3.27
CA LEU A 274 45.46 -15.23 -3.92
C LEU A 274 46.36 -14.38 -3.01
N ASP A 275 47.48 -13.92 -3.55
CA ASP A 275 48.32 -12.96 -2.86
C ASP A 275 47.66 -11.57 -2.91
N LYS A 276 47.06 -11.18 -1.78
CA LYS A 276 46.39 -9.88 -1.61
C LYS A 276 47.33 -8.78 -1.12
N ALA A 277 48.57 -9.11 -0.81
CA ALA A 277 49.53 -8.22 -0.16
C ALA A 277 50.54 -7.61 -1.15
N GLY A 278 50.26 -7.71 -2.45
CA GLY A 278 51.13 -7.31 -3.56
C GLY A 278 51.96 -6.06 -3.32
#